data_AF-A0AAW2WMZ8-F1
#
_entry.id   AF-A0AAW2WMZ8-F1
#
_cell.length_a   1.000
_cell.length_b   1.000
_cell.length_c   1.000
_cell.angle_alpha   90.00
_cell.angle_beta   90.00
_cell.angle_gamma   90.00
#
_symmetry.space_group_name_H-M   'P 1'
#
loop_
_entity.id
_entity.type
_entity.pdbx_description
1 polymer ?
#
loop_
_entity_poly.entity_id
_entity_poly.type
_entity_poly.pdbx_seq_one_letter_code
_entity_poly.pdbx_strand_id
1 'polypeptide(L)'
;MAAGLREGWTGSSVVIYGHLFVVTEHERTKLKVYDMETDSWDVVEGPVLPEQICKPFCVNCWESKVYVVGRNLHVAVGHILRMYPSTPSEKKCRFSVQWQMVDAPQTLFDLTPSSAQVLFA
;
A
#
# COMPACT_ATOMS: atom_id res chain seq x y z
N MET A 1 -7.75 -18.98 -10.73
CA MET A 1 -7.46 -17.95 -9.71
C MET A 1 -7.77 -18.56 -8.36
N ALA A 2 -6.84 -18.46 -7.41
CA ALA A 2 -7.00 -19.00 -6.06
C ALA A 2 -8.20 -18.35 -5.34
N ALA A 3 -8.79 -19.03 -4.36
CA ALA A 3 -10.04 -18.58 -3.75
C ALA A 3 -9.81 -17.31 -2.92
N GLY A 4 -8.72 -17.27 -2.15
CA GLY A 4 -8.36 -16.13 -1.30
C GLY A 4 -8.08 -14.85 -2.10
N LEU A 5 -7.53 -14.97 -3.31
CA LEU A 5 -7.35 -13.82 -4.20
C LEU A 5 -8.67 -13.13 -4.55
N ARG A 6 -9.80 -13.86 -4.62
CA ARG A 6 -11.11 -13.27 -4.95
C ARG A 6 -11.66 -12.42 -3.81
N GLU A 7 -11.36 -12.78 -2.57
CA GLU A 7 -11.96 -12.15 -1.38
C GLU A 7 -11.28 -10.83 -0.99
N GLY A 8 -10.01 -10.63 -1.34
CA GLY A 8 -9.25 -9.42 -0.97
C GLY A 8 -8.98 -8.40 -2.07
N TRP A 9 -9.58 -8.56 -3.26
CA TRP A 9 -9.20 -7.83 -4.48
C TRP A 9 -9.71 -6.39 -4.61
N THR A 10 -10.34 -5.81 -3.58
CA THR A 10 -10.91 -4.45 -3.70
C THR A 10 -9.87 -3.36 -3.44
N GLY A 11 -9.02 -3.07 -4.44
CA GLY A 11 -8.09 -1.94 -4.36
C GLY A 11 -6.98 -1.93 -5.41
N SER A 12 -6.14 -0.90 -5.31
CA SER A 12 -4.92 -0.79 -6.10
C SER A 12 -3.82 -1.65 -5.48
N SER A 13 -2.94 -2.24 -6.31
CA SER A 13 -1.97 -3.23 -5.84
C SER A 13 -0.56 -2.99 -6.37
N VAL A 14 0.43 -3.45 -5.62
CA VAL A 14 1.85 -3.41 -5.98
C VAL A 14 2.55 -4.69 -5.52
N VAL A 15 3.69 -5.01 -6.13
CA VAL A 15 4.51 -6.15 -5.71
C VAL A 15 5.83 -5.64 -5.15
N ILE A 16 6.07 -5.90 -3.87
CA ILE A 16 7.30 -5.52 -3.16
C ILE A 16 7.86 -6.79 -2.55
N TYR A 17 9.17 -7.02 -2.64
CA TYR A 17 9.81 -8.24 -2.13
C TYR A 17 9.25 -9.56 -2.70
N GLY A 18 8.57 -9.54 -3.85
CA GLY A 18 7.89 -10.70 -4.41
C GLY A 18 6.53 -11.02 -3.77
N HIS A 19 6.02 -10.16 -2.88
CA HIS A 19 4.71 -10.29 -2.25
C HIS A 19 3.74 -9.24 -2.80
N LEU A 20 2.48 -9.64 -3.00
CA LEU A 20 1.41 -8.78 -3.48
C LEU A 20 0.83 -7.98 -2.31
N PHE A 21 0.88 -6.66 -2.40
CA PHE A 21 0.27 -5.73 -1.45
C PHE A 21 -0.94 -5.05 -2.07
N VAL A 22 -2.00 -4.84 -1.28
CA VAL A 22 -3.22 -4.14 -1.70
C VAL A 22 -3.49 -2.95 -0.79
N VAL A 23 -3.60 -1.78 -1.42
CA VAL A 23 -4.16 -0.56 -0.83
C VAL A 23 -5.64 -0.54 -1.18
N THR A 24 -6.48 -0.81 -0.19
CA THR A 24 -7.93 -0.83 -0.37
C THR A 24 -8.48 0.58 -0.62
N GLU A 25 -9.56 0.68 -1.40
CA GLU A 25 -10.17 1.98 -1.70
C GLU A 25 -10.94 2.57 -0.51
N HIS A 26 -11.29 1.75 0.47
CA HIS A 26 -11.98 2.16 1.68
C HIS A 26 -11.08 3.04 2.56
N GLU A 27 -11.65 4.06 3.17
CA GLU A 27 -10.92 4.90 4.12
C GLU A 27 -10.58 4.12 5.41
N ARG A 28 -9.50 4.52 6.08
CA ARG A 28 -9.06 3.97 7.39
C ARG A 28 -8.72 2.48 7.41
N THR A 29 -8.53 1.88 6.25
CA THR A 29 -8.07 0.49 6.13
C THR A 29 -6.55 0.40 6.18
N LYS A 30 -6.05 -0.69 6.76
CA LYS A 30 -4.63 -1.03 6.73
C LYS A 30 -4.25 -1.68 5.40
N LEU A 31 -2.99 -1.50 5.03
CA LEU A 31 -2.37 -2.20 3.91
C LEU A 31 -2.45 -3.71 4.16
N LYS A 32 -2.77 -4.48 3.12
CA LYS A 32 -2.82 -5.95 3.19
C LYS A 32 -1.74 -6.56 2.32
N VAL A 33 -1.28 -7.74 2.70
CA VAL A 33 -0.34 -8.56 1.93
C VAL A 33 -0.93 -9.94 1.70
N TYR A 34 -0.76 -10.47 0.49
CA TYR A 34 -1.22 -11.81 0.16
C TYR A 34 -0.18 -12.85 0.56
N ASP A 35 -0.65 -13.88 1.26
CA ASP A 35 0.11 -15.07 1.60
C ASP A 35 -0.24 -16.20 0.63
N MET A 36 0.73 -16.53 -0.23
CA MET A 36 0.58 -17.58 -1.24
C MET A 36 0.50 -18.98 -0.63
N GLU A 37 1.07 -19.21 0.56
CA GLU A 37 1.08 -20.54 1.19
C GLU A 37 -0.29 -20.90 1.75
N THR A 38 -0.97 -19.91 2.34
CA THR A 38 -2.28 -20.11 3.00
C THR A 38 -3.47 -19.68 2.14
N ASP A 39 -3.21 -19.16 0.94
CA ASP A 39 -4.20 -18.53 0.05
C ASP A 39 -5.07 -17.52 0.83
N SER A 40 -4.43 -16.61 1.56
CA SER A 40 -5.12 -15.65 2.44
C SER A 40 -4.47 -14.27 2.46
N TRP A 41 -5.12 -13.31 3.11
CA TRP A 41 -4.64 -11.94 3.25
C TRP A 41 -4.30 -11.62 4.70
N ASP A 42 -3.11 -11.10 4.93
CA ASP A 42 -2.72 -10.57 6.23
C ASP A 42 -2.73 -9.05 6.23
N VAL A 43 -2.87 -8.51 7.43
CA VAL A 43 -2.76 -7.08 7.68
C VAL A 43 -1.29 -6.74 7.90
N VAL A 44 -0.78 -5.80 7.11
CA VAL A 44 0.55 -5.22 7.32
C VAL A 44 0.55 -4.39 8.60
N GLU A 45 1.56 -4.57 9.42
CA GLU A 45 1.70 -3.85 10.69
C GLU A 45 1.98 -2.36 10.47
N GLY A 46 1.62 -1.53 11.44
CA GLY A 46 1.80 -0.08 11.36
C GLY A 46 0.50 0.72 11.18
N PRO A 47 0.63 2.04 10.94
CA PRO A 47 -0.50 2.94 10.82
C PRO A 47 -1.33 2.69 9.55
N VAL A 48 -2.59 3.09 9.60
CA VAL A 48 -3.47 3.16 8.42
C VAL A 48 -2.94 4.19 7.43
N LEU A 49 -3.35 4.07 6.17
CA LEU A 49 -3.07 5.09 5.17
C LEU A 49 -3.58 6.46 5.66
N PRO A 50 -2.79 7.54 5.53
CA PRO A 50 -3.20 8.87 5.98
C PRO A 50 -4.51 9.33 5.34
N GLU A 51 -5.39 9.95 6.14
CA GLU A 51 -6.74 10.34 5.72
C GLU A 51 -6.73 11.39 4.58
N GLN A 52 -5.66 12.19 4.49
CA GLN A 52 -5.46 13.21 3.46
C GLN A 52 -5.44 12.63 2.04
N ILE A 53 -5.15 11.33 1.89
CA ILE A 53 -5.16 10.66 0.58
C ILE A 53 -6.58 10.53 0.03
N CYS A 54 -7.60 10.40 0.90
CA CYS A 54 -9.03 10.38 0.57
C CYS A 54 -9.31 9.73 -0.80
N LYS A 55 -9.33 8.39 -0.80
CA LYS A 55 -9.37 7.47 -1.96
C LYS A 55 -8.05 7.41 -2.76
N PRO A 56 -7.38 6.25 -2.84
CA PRO A 56 -6.20 6.07 -3.69
C PRO A 56 -6.60 6.13 -5.18
N PHE A 57 -5.99 7.05 -5.94
CA PHE A 57 -6.16 7.17 -7.40
C PHE A 57 -5.12 6.36 -8.16
N CYS A 58 -3.89 6.33 -7.66
CA CYS A 58 -2.79 5.59 -8.23
C CYS A 58 -1.94 5.01 -7.11
N VAL A 59 -1.48 3.77 -7.29
CA VAL A 59 -0.49 3.15 -6.42
C VAL A 59 0.65 2.63 -7.28
N ASN A 60 1.88 2.95 -6.90
CA ASN A 60 3.08 2.42 -7.53
C ASN A 60 4.13 2.08 -6.47
N CYS A 61 5.20 1.39 -6.85
CA CYS A 61 6.27 1.03 -5.92
C CYS A 61 7.65 1.21 -6.55
N TRP A 62 8.63 1.51 -5.69
CA TRP A 62 10.05 1.49 -6.03
C TRP A 62 10.83 0.96 -4.84
N GLU A 63 11.70 -0.01 -5.08
CA GLU A 63 12.46 -0.72 -4.04
C GLU A 63 11.54 -1.24 -2.91
N SER A 64 11.69 -0.71 -1.69
CA SER A 64 10.91 -1.05 -0.51
C SER A 64 9.78 -0.05 -0.24
N LYS A 65 9.51 0.89 -1.15
CA LYS A 65 8.54 1.97 -0.96
C LYS A 65 7.31 1.76 -1.83
N VAL A 66 6.15 2.01 -1.23
CA VAL A 66 4.88 2.17 -1.92
C VAL A 66 4.54 3.66 -1.98
N TYR A 67 4.05 4.12 -3.12
CA TYR A 67 3.62 5.48 -3.38
C TYR A 67 2.13 5.44 -3.67
N VAL A 68 1.35 6.15 -2.87
CA VAL A 68 -0.10 6.26 -3.04
C VAL A 68 -0.43 7.70 -3.37
N VAL A 69 -0.97 7.95 -4.56
CA VAL A 69 -1.46 9.26 -4.96
C VAL A 69 -2.94 9.35 -4.64
N GLY A 70 -3.28 10.34 -3.84
CA GLY A 70 -4.63 10.63 -3.39
C GLY A 70 -5.29 11.79 -4.12
N ARG A 71 -6.42 12.22 -3.57
CA ARG A 71 -7.09 13.46 -3.94
C ARG A 71 -6.12 14.65 -3.78
N ASN A 72 -6.33 15.71 -4.56
CA ASN A 72 -5.55 16.95 -4.47
C ASN A 72 -4.05 16.78 -4.73
N LEU A 73 -3.64 15.67 -5.39
CA LEU A 73 -2.24 15.27 -5.62
C LEU A 73 -1.42 15.06 -4.34
N HIS A 74 -2.07 14.83 -3.20
CA HIS A 74 -1.34 14.36 -2.01
C HIS A 74 -0.71 13.00 -2.29
N VAL A 75 0.51 12.81 -1.78
CA VAL A 75 1.22 11.54 -1.94
C VAL A 75 1.58 10.98 -0.56
N ALA A 76 1.18 9.75 -0.31
CA ALA A 76 1.63 8.99 0.85
C ALA A 76 2.72 8.03 0.41
N VAL A 77 3.90 8.16 1.02
CA VAL A 77 5.04 7.28 0.82
C VAL A 77 5.09 6.29 1.97
N GLY A 78 4.81 5.02 1.70
CA GLY A 78 4.88 3.94 2.66
C GLY A 78 6.21 3.20 2.54
N HIS A 79 7.04 3.23 3.58
CA HIS A 79 8.23 2.39 3.63
C HIS A 79 7.88 1.02 4.19
N ILE A 80 8.01 -0.03 3.37
CA ILE A 80 7.74 -1.41 3.74
C ILE A 80 9.00 -2.01 4.35
N LEU A 81 8.86 -2.47 5.60
CA LEU A 81 9.92 -3.15 6.33
C LEU A 81 9.56 -4.62 6.45
N ARG A 82 10.49 -5.50 6.06
CA ARG A 82 10.36 -6.92 6.32
C ARG A 82 10.73 -7.19 7.77
N MET A 83 9.83 -7.82 8.51
CA MET A 83 10.12 -8.31 9.84
C MET A 83 10.61 -9.75 9.74
N TYR A 84 11.78 -9.98 10.33
CA TYR A 84 12.30 -11.33 10.47
C TYR A 84 11.62 -12.02 11.64
N PRO A 85 11.33 -13.32 11.52
CA PRO A 85 10.69 -14.07 12.58
C PRO A 85 11.56 -14.03 13.84
N SER A 86 10.93 -13.72 14.98
CA SER A 86 11.63 -13.70 16.28
C SER A 86 11.89 -15.12 16.80
N THR A 87 11.18 -16.10 16.24
CA THR A 87 11.24 -17.50 16.63
C THR A 87 11.35 -18.42 15.40
N PRO A 88 12.08 -19.54 15.48
CA PRO A 88 12.24 -20.47 14.37
C PRO A 88 10.94 -21.18 13.95
N SER A 89 9.86 -21.06 14.73
CA SER A 89 8.52 -21.59 14.38
C SER A 89 7.72 -20.66 13.47
N GLU A 90 8.03 -19.37 13.41
CA GLU A 90 7.38 -18.43 12.48
C GLU A 90 8.01 -18.58 11.09
N LYS A 91 7.41 -19.40 10.24
CA LYS A 91 7.84 -19.55 8.83
C LYS A 91 7.38 -18.38 7.95
N LYS A 92 6.42 -17.59 8.44
CA LYS A 92 5.71 -16.58 7.65
C LYS A 92 6.43 -15.23 7.69
N CYS A 93 6.71 -14.68 6.52
CA CYS A 93 7.25 -13.32 6.41
C CYS A 93 6.19 -12.30 6.87
N ARG A 94 6.54 -11.46 7.85
CA ARG A 94 5.71 -10.37 8.32
C ARG A 94 6.23 -9.04 7.77
N PHE A 95 5.35 -8.08 7.61
CA PHE A 95 5.69 -6.76 7.09
C PHE A 95 5.12 -5.68 7.99
N SER A 96 5.83 -4.55 8.11
CA SER A 96 5.27 -3.28 8.57
C SER A 96 5.39 -2.20 7.52
N VAL A 97 4.57 -1.17 7.66
CA VAL A 97 4.62 0.06 6.87
C VAL A 97 4.85 1.26 7.78
N GLN A 98 5.65 2.21 7.32
CA GLN A 98 5.75 3.55 7.88
C GLN A 98 5.31 4.57 6.82
N TRP A 99 4.28 5.34 7.13
CA TRP A 99 3.76 6.36 6.21
C TRP A 99 4.43 7.71 6.43
N GLN A 100 4.83 8.32 5.33
CA GLN A 100 5.24 9.71 5.24
C GLN A 100 4.32 10.43 4.25
N MET A 101 3.73 11.54 4.68
CA MET A 101 2.94 12.41 3.80
C MET A 101 3.84 13.38 3.04
N VAL A 102 3.51 13.57 1.77
CA VAL A 102 4.06 14.61 0.91
C VAL A 102 2.88 15.43 0.41
N ASP A 103 2.82 16.67 0.85
CA ASP A 103 1.74 17.58 0.48
C ASP A 103 1.89 18.04 -0.97
N ALA A 104 0.75 18.19 -1.63
CA ALA A 104 0.73 18.79 -2.94
C ALA A 104 1.12 20.27 -2.89
N PRO A 105 1.71 20.81 -3.96
CA PRO A 105 1.90 22.24 -4.09
C PRO A 105 0.57 22.98 -3.91
N GLN A 106 0.58 24.09 -3.16
CA GLN A 106 -0.64 24.85 -2.85
C GLN A 106 -1.44 25.25 -4.09
N THR A 107 -0.77 25.49 -5.22
CA THR A 107 -1.40 25.85 -6.49
C THR A 107 -2.18 24.72 -7.15
N LEU A 108 -1.97 23.47 -6.72
CA LEU A 108 -2.58 22.28 -7.30
C LEU A 108 -3.55 21.59 -6.33
N PHE A 109 -3.73 22.13 -5.13
CA PHE A 109 -4.52 21.51 -4.06
C PHE A 109 -6.00 21.34 -4.43
N ASP A 110 -6.57 22.15 -5.32
CA ASP A 110 -7.97 22.00 -5.73
C ASP A 110 -8.16 21.12 -6.98
N LEU A 111 -7.07 20.55 -7.52
CA LEU A 111 -7.14 19.71 -8.72
C LEU A 111 -7.38 18.25 -8.34
N THR A 112 -8.39 17.64 -8.96
CA THR A 112 -8.62 16.19 -8.86
C THR A 112 -7.98 15.50 -10.05
N PRO A 113 -7.06 14.53 -9.85
CA PRO A 113 -6.44 13.83 -10.95
C PRO A 113 -7.47 12.97 -11.69
N SER A 114 -7.54 13.10 -13.01
CA SER A 114 -8.25 12.13 -13.86
C SER A 114 -7.40 10.88 -14.12
N SER A 115 -6.08 11.03 -14.09
CA SER A 115 -5.08 9.98 -14.22
C SER A 115 -3.81 10.46 -13.52
N ALA A 116 -3.04 9.55 -12.94
CA ALA A 116 -1.77 9.84 -12.29
C ALA A 116 -0.75 8.73 -12.59
N GLN A 117 0.51 9.12 -12.75
CA GLN A 117 1.63 8.20 -12.92
C GLN A 117 2.77 8.65 -12.00
N VAL A 118 3.39 7.69 -11.34
CA VAL A 118 4.62 7.91 -10.54
C VAL A 118 5.80 7.50 -11.42
N LEU A 119 6.66 8.46 -11.74
CA LEU A 119 7.88 8.27 -12.53
C LEU A 119 9.10 8.35 -11.61
N PHE A 120 10.08 7.47 -11.86
CA PHE A 120 11.35 7.43 -11.15
C PHE A 120 12.44 7.91 -12.10
N ALA A 121 13.37 8.72 -11.59
CA ALA A 121 14.46 9.36 -12.34
C ALA A 121 15.81 8.90 -11.82
#